data_AF-A0A0L0MJL1-F1
#
_entry.id   AF-A0A0L0MJL1-F1
#
_cell.length_a   1.000
_cell.length_b   1.000
_cell.length_c   1.000
_cell.angle_alpha   90.00
_cell.angle_beta   90.00
_cell.angle_gamma   90.00
#
_symmetry.space_group_name_H-M   'P 1'
#
loop_
_entity.id
_entity.type
_entity.pdbx_description
1 polymer ?
#
loop_
_entity_poly.entity_id
_entity_poly.type
_entity_poly.pdbx_seq_one_letter_code
_entity_poly.pdbx_strand_id
1 'polypeptide(L)'
;NYNYSSYDTEKTNTSKRICPQSKNLPNEGKRNSKISISLEEAIIQTGLKDGMTISFHHHFRHGDQTVEQILKIIDKLKIKNLTVSASSFTNAHDCLIDYINKGVITGLEGSGLRGKLGDAISEGILTKPVILRSHGGRARAIESGETYINVAFLAVASSDEMGNANGYIGLSCVGSLGYALVDAQYAEKVVLITDNIVLYPNSPISIPQIKVDYVVKVDKIGDALKIASGEIRPFFQYKEIKIAQNIIKIIKNTPYFKNGFSFQTGTGGASQASLLMLKEQMLKQNIKASFFLGGIIGAQTELLKEGLVQKLLDVQSFDLAAIESIKQNINHLEISASFYANAHTKDCATNKLDYGVLSALEVDINFNSNVLTGANGYIRGAIGGHPDVAYGSEVT
;
A
#
# COMPACT_ATOMS: atom_id res chain seq x y z
N ASN A 1 6.54 36.38 -0.71
CA ASN A 1 7.65 35.65 -0.07
C ASN A 1 7.11 34.63 0.92
N TYR A 2 6.69 33.46 0.43
CA TYR A 2 6.40 32.33 1.31
C TYR A 2 7.74 31.65 1.62
N ASN A 3 8.20 31.80 2.87
CA ASN A 3 9.42 31.15 3.34
C ASN A 3 9.08 29.67 3.61
N TYR A 4 9.19 28.83 2.59
CA TYR A 4 9.13 27.38 2.75
C TYR A 4 10.46 26.91 3.34
N SER A 5 10.57 26.89 4.67
CA SER A 5 11.62 26.12 5.33
C SER A 5 11.25 24.64 5.28
N SER A 6 12.21 23.78 4.89
CA SER A 6 12.06 22.33 5.05
C SER A 6 11.65 22.00 6.48
N TYR A 7 10.69 21.10 6.62
CA TYR A 7 10.25 20.61 7.92
C TYR A 7 11.46 20.04 8.68
N ASP A 8 11.75 20.60 9.86
CA ASP A 8 12.86 20.22 10.71
C ASP A 8 12.59 18.84 11.33
N THR A 9 13.21 17.81 10.76
CA THR A 9 13.06 16.43 11.20
C THR A 9 13.59 16.20 12.61
N GLU A 10 14.50 17.05 13.12
CA GLU A 10 15.03 16.93 14.49
C GLU A 10 14.03 17.41 15.56
N LYS A 11 13.01 18.18 15.17
CA LYS A 11 11.90 18.59 16.05
C LYS A 11 10.75 17.61 16.07
N THR A 12 10.82 16.51 15.32
CA THR A 12 9.86 15.43 15.51
C THR A 12 10.06 14.87 16.91
N ASN A 13 8.98 14.86 17.70
CA ASN A 13 8.87 13.92 18.81
C ASN A 13 8.90 12.52 18.17
N THR A 14 10.09 12.01 17.83
CA THR A 14 10.29 10.58 17.63
C THR A 14 9.73 9.98 18.89
N SER A 15 8.65 9.22 18.77
CA SER A 15 8.10 8.57 19.95
C SER A 15 9.26 7.76 20.53
N LYS A 16 9.70 8.10 21.76
CA LYS A 16 10.77 7.34 22.45
C LYS A 16 10.37 5.88 22.71
N ARG A 17 9.17 5.48 22.27
CA ARG A 17 8.74 4.10 22.13
C ARG A 17 9.36 3.55 20.85
N ILE A 18 10.60 3.08 20.98
CA ILE A 18 11.06 1.97 20.13
C ILE A 18 9.91 0.96 20.16
N CYS A 19 9.40 0.58 18.98
CA CYS A 19 8.34 -0.42 18.85
C CYS A 19 8.76 -1.60 19.74
N PRO A 20 8.10 -1.82 20.90
CA PRO A 20 8.63 -2.78 21.84
C PRO A 20 8.42 -4.11 21.14
N GLN A 21 9.50 -4.76 20.71
CA GLN A 21 9.51 -6.21 20.80
C GLN A 21 9.18 -6.47 22.25
N SER A 22 7.91 -6.79 22.52
CA SER A 22 7.40 -6.78 23.87
C SER A 22 8.29 -7.73 24.66
N LYS A 23 8.95 -7.21 25.70
CA LYS A 23 9.83 -8.05 26.53
C LYS A 23 9.07 -9.25 27.13
N ASN A 24 7.73 -9.14 27.18
CA ASN A 24 6.80 -10.19 27.51
C ASN A 24 5.92 -10.50 26.28
N LEU A 25 5.93 -11.73 25.77
CA LEU A 25 4.98 -12.18 24.75
C LEU A 25 3.55 -12.06 25.30
N PRO A 26 2.56 -11.64 24.48
CA PRO A 26 1.17 -11.53 24.91
C PRO A 26 0.60 -12.93 25.19
N ASN A 27 0.64 -13.35 26.45
CA ASN A 27 -0.01 -14.58 26.91
C ASN A 27 -1.39 -14.25 27.49
N GLU A 28 -2.39 -14.21 26.61
CA GLU A 28 -3.79 -14.01 26.99
C GLU A 28 -4.50 -15.33 27.37
N GLY A 29 -3.74 -16.40 27.59
CA GLY A 29 -4.26 -17.74 27.88
C GLY A 29 -4.85 -18.46 26.66
N LYS A 30 -5.45 -19.63 26.91
CA LYS A 30 -6.12 -20.42 25.86
C LYS A 30 -7.43 -19.72 25.47
N ARG A 31 -7.50 -19.24 24.23
CA ARG A 31 -8.74 -18.73 23.60
C ARG A 31 -9.27 -19.76 22.61
N ASN A 32 -10.57 -20.05 22.68
CA ASN A 32 -11.24 -20.92 21.70
C ASN A 32 -11.56 -20.17 20.40
N SER A 33 -11.73 -18.85 20.46
CA SER A 33 -12.00 -17.98 19.31
C SER A 33 -11.56 -16.55 19.63
N LYS A 34 -11.19 -15.79 18.60
CA LYS A 34 -10.93 -14.35 18.66
C LYS A 34 -12.03 -13.52 18.00
N ILE A 35 -13.14 -14.17 17.63
CA ILE A 35 -14.28 -13.48 17.03
C ILE A 35 -14.90 -12.54 18.08
N SER A 36 -14.98 -11.25 17.76
CA SER A 36 -15.79 -10.28 18.51
C SER A 36 -17.20 -10.21 17.94
N ILE A 37 -18.16 -9.86 18.79
CA ILE A 37 -19.59 -9.83 18.41
C ILE A 37 -19.85 -8.67 17.44
N SER A 38 -19.11 -7.57 17.56
CA SER A 38 -19.25 -6.40 16.69
C SER A 38 -17.97 -5.58 16.59
N LEU A 39 -17.92 -4.67 15.61
CA LEU A 39 -16.86 -3.68 15.48
C LEU A 39 -16.78 -2.76 16.71
N GLU A 40 -17.92 -2.39 17.29
CA GLU A 40 -17.99 -1.54 18.49
C GLU A 40 -17.36 -2.23 19.70
N GLU A 41 -17.68 -3.50 19.92
CA GLU A 41 -17.04 -4.29 20.97
C GLU A 41 -15.53 -4.44 20.74
N ALA A 42 -15.11 -4.77 19.52
CA ALA A 42 -13.69 -4.91 19.19
C ALA A 42 -12.92 -3.60 19.46
N ILE A 43 -13.46 -2.45 19.05
CA ILE A 43 -12.86 -1.14 19.33
C ILE A 43 -12.72 -0.90 20.84
N ILE A 44 -13.76 -1.19 21.63
CA ILE A 44 -13.71 -1.05 23.09
C ILE A 44 -12.63 -1.97 23.70
N GLN A 45 -12.59 -3.23 23.26
CA GLN A 45 -11.66 -4.24 23.78
C GLN A 45 -10.20 -3.96 23.41
N THR A 46 -9.94 -3.26 22.30
CA THR A 46 -8.58 -2.78 21.97
C THR A 46 -8.06 -1.75 22.97
N GLY A 47 -8.94 -1.12 23.75
CA GLY A 47 -8.58 -0.04 24.66
C GLY A 47 -8.25 1.28 23.94
N LEU A 48 -8.79 1.48 22.72
CA LEU A 48 -8.63 2.71 21.95
C LEU A 48 -9.12 3.92 22.76
N LYS A 49 -8.30 4.97 22.80
CA LYS A 49 -8.54 6.21 23.56
C LYS A 49 -8.14 7.43 22.74
N ASP A 50 -8.53 8.60 23.22
CA ASP A 50 -8.17 9.87 22.61
C ASP A 50 -6.66 10.02 22.43
N GLY A 51 -6.25 10.62 21.31
CA GLY A 51 -4.84 10.89 21.02
C GLY A 51 -4.04 9.70 20.47
N MET A 52 -4.64 8.51 20.37
CA MET A 52 -3.98 7.32 19.82
C MET A 52 -3.87 7.35 18.29
N THR A 53 -2.99 6.51 17.76
CA THR A 53 -2.82 6.29 16.31
C THR A 53 -3.51 5.01 15.87
N ILE A 54 -4.36 5.13 14.85
CA ILE A 54 -5.01 3.98 14.19
C ILE A 54 -4.49 3.82 12.77
N SER A 55 -4.43 2.60 12.24
CA SER A 55 -3.92 2.34 10.90
C SER A 55 -4.86 1.52 10.02
N PHE A 56 -4.69 1.71 8.71
CA PHE A 56 -5.47 1.05 7.65
C PHE A 56 -4.58 0.79 6.43
N HIS A 57 -4.93 -0.23 5.63
CA HIS A 57 -4.32 -0.45 4.32
C HIS A 57 -5.25 -0.04 3.17
N HIS A 58 -4.67 0.18 1.98
CA HIS A 58 -5.41 0.72 0.83
C HIS A 58 -5.61 -0.26 -0.34
N HIS A 59 -5.46 -1.57 -0.10
CA HIS A 59 -5.62 -2.61 -1.15
C HIS A 59 -6.99 -2.62 -1.83
N PHE A 60 -8.06 -2.19 -1.14
CA PHE A 60 -9.38 -2.01 -1.75
C PHE A 60 -9.48 -0.78 -2.68
N ARG A 61 -8.45 0.07 -2.71
CA ARG A 61 -8.33 1.26 -3.56
C ARG A 61 -9.57 2.17 -3.46
N HIS A 62 -10.38 2.25 -4.51
CA HIS A 62 -11.60 3.08 -4.54
C HIS A 62 -12.83 2.36 -3.98
N GLY A 63 -12.71 1.07 -3.69
CA GLY A 63 -13.76 0.23 -3.14
C GLY A 63 -13.69 0.07 -1.63
N ASP A 64 -12.77 0.74 -0.90
CA ASP A 64 -12.72 0.60 0.56
C ASP A 64 -14.01 1.08 1.21
N GLN A 65 -14.52 0.31 2.16
CA GLN A 65 -15.67 0.68 2.98
C GLN A 65 -15.35 0.59 4.48
N THR A 66 -14.16 0.16 4.85
CA THR A 66 -13.84 -0.15 6.24
C THR A 66 -13.48 1.09 7.03
N VAL A 67 -12.80 2.06 6.42
CA VAL A 67 -12.43 3.32 7.08
C VAL A 67 -13.67 4.05 7.58
N GLU A 68 -14.69 4.23 6.73
CA GLU A 68 -15.91 4.93 7.12
C GLU A 68 -16.69 4.19 8.22
N GLN A 69 -16.80 2.87 8.11
CA GLN A 69 -17.48 2.03 9.11
C GLN A 69 -16.84 2.17 10.50
N ILE A 70 -15.52 2.13 10.57
CA ILE A 70 -14.77 2.28 11.82
C ILE A 70 -14.91 3.69 12.39
N LEU A 71 -14.71 4.72 11.57
CA LEU A 71 -14.79 6.11 12.04
C LEU A 71 -16.18 6.48 12.55
N LYS A 72 -17.25 5.94 11.94
CA LYS A 72 -18.62 6.12 12.42
C LYS A 72 -18.81 5.60 13.84
N ILE A 73 -18.21 4.46 14.16
CA ILE A 73 -18.30 3.85 15.49
C ILE A 73 -17.41 4.60 16.48
N ILE A 74 -16.20 4.99 16.08
CA ILE A 74 -15.31 5.82 16.90
C ILE A 74 -15.99 7.15 17.29
N ASP A 75 -16.65 7.82 16.35
CA ASP A 75 -17.42 9.04 16.60
C ASP A 75 -18.59 8.80 17.56
N LYS A 76 -19.32 7.69 17.39
CA LYS A 76 -20.39 7.25 18.33
C LYS A 76 -19.85 7.04 19.75
N LEU A 77 -18.67 6.43 19.88
CA LEU A 77 -17.98 6.21 21.14
C LEU A 77 -17.34 7.49 21.71
N LYS A 78 -17.43 8.61 20.99
CA LYS A 78 -16.90 9.93 21.37
C LYS A 78 -15.38 9.95 21.58
N ILE A 79 -14.66 9.07 20.90
CA ILE A 79 -13.20 9.05 20.90
C ILE A 79 -12.71 10.13 19.92
N LYS A 80 -11.72 10.93 20.34
CA LYS A 80 -11.26 12.11 19.61
C LYS A 80 -9.75 12.21 19.48
N ASN A 81 -9.29 13.23 18.74
CA ASN A 81 -7.88 13.57 18.62
C ASN A 81 -7.00 12.45 18.05
N LEU A 82 -7.57 11.55 17.25
CA LEU A 82 -6.83 10.42 16.69
C LEU A 82 -5.91 10.87 15.55
N THR A 83 -4.84 10.09 15.35
CA THR A 83 -4.03 10.13 14.13
C THR A 83 -4.36 8.92 13.26
N VAL A 84 -4.67 9.14 11.97
CA VAL A 84 -4.87 8.05 11.01
C VAL A 84 -3.59 7.83 10.21
N SER A 85 -2.94 6.68 10.40
CA SER A 85 -1.77 6.25 9.63
C SER A 85 -2.15 5.21 8.58
N ALA A 86 -2.64 5.66 7.43
CA ALA A 86 -3.02 4.78 6.33
C ALA A 86 -1.86 4.57 5.36
N SER A 87 -1.77 3.40 4.72
CA SER A 87 -0.75 3.21 3.66
C SER A 87 -0.94 4.14 2.45
N SER A 88 -2.17 4.58 2.14
CA SER A 88 -2.49 5.64 1.18
C SER A 88 -3.95 6.08 1.32
N PHE A 89 -4.30 7.30 0.90
CA PHE A 89 -5.68 7.77 0.84
C PHE A 89 -6.20 7.84 -0.60
N THR A 90 -7.45 7.45 -0.80
CA THR A 90 -8.14 7.46 -2.10
C THR A 90 -9.45 8.25 -1.97
N ASN A 91 -10.18 8.44 -3.08
CA ASN A 91 -11.51 9.06 -3.05
C ASN A 91 -12.51 8.29 -2.17
N ALA A 92 -12.26 7.01 -1.84
CA ALA A 92 -13.07 6.25 -0.89
C ALA A 92 -12.99 6.80 0.54
N HIS A 93 -11.97 7.62 0.84
CA HIS A 93 -11.71 8.15 2.17
C HIS A 93 -12.08 9.63 2.32
N ASP A 94 -12.88 10.19 1.39
CA ASP A 94 -13.39 11.57 1.51
C ASP A 94 -14.22 11.77 2.79
N CYS A 95 -14.76 10.70 3.38
CA CYS A 95 -15.44 10.71 4.68
C CYS A 95 -14.56 11.27 5.82
N LEU A 96 -13.22 11.21 5.70
CA LEU A 96 -12.29 11.77 6.68
C LEU A 96 -12.51 13.27 6.89
N ILE A 97 -12.99 14.00 5.88
CA ILE A 97 -13.29 15.44 5.97
C ILE A 97 -14.28 15.70 7.12
N ASP A 98 -15.35 14.91 7.20
CA ASP A 98 -16.38 15.06 8.24
C ASP A 98 -15.82 14.76 9.63
N TYR A 99 -15.01 13.72 9.76
CA TYR A 99 -14.41 13.31 11.03
C TYR A 99 -13.27 14.25 11.48
N ILE A 100 -12.62 14.93 10.55
CA ILE A 100 -11.71 16.05 10.85
C ILE A 100 -12.50 17.22 11.43
N ASN A 101 -13.59 17.63 10.77
CA ASN A 101 -14.44 18.73 11.23
C ASN A 101 -15.04 18.48 12.63
N LYS A 102 -15.34 17.22 12.97
CA LYS A 102 -15.84 16.81 14.30
C LYS A 102 -14.76 16.74 15.39
N GLY A 103 -13.47 16.88 15.03
CA GLY A 103 -12.32 16.71 15.91
C GLY A 103 -12.04 15.25 16.30
N VAL A 104 -12.64 14.29 15.58
CA VAL A 104 -12.36 12.86 15.76
C VAL A 104 -10.94 12.57 15.28
N ILE A 105 -10.59 13.11 14.11
CA ILE A 105 -9.26 13.01 13.50
C ILE A 105 -8.55 14.36 13.58
N THR A 106 -7.32 14.37 14.08
CA THR A 106 -6.48 15.59 14.14
C THR A 106 -5.12 15.43 13.48
N GLY A 107 -4.79 14.23 13.00
CA GLY A 107 -3.55 13.95 12.29
C GLY A 107 -3.76 12.91 11.20
N LEU A 108 -3.05 13.07 10.09
CA LEU A 108 -3.00 12.09 9.02
C LEU A 108 -1.54 11.76 8.70
N GLU A 109 -1.28 10.49 8.45
CA GLU A 109 -0.04 10.00 7.89
C GLU A 109 -0.35 9.02 6.76
N GLY A 110 0.39 9.09 5.65
CA GLY A 110 0.24 8.13 4.57
C GLY A 110 1.07 8.47 3.34
N SER A 111 0.76 7.83 2.21
CA SER A 111 1.57 8.02 1.00
C SER A 111 0.96 8.95 -0.05
N GLY A 112 -0.36 8.96 -0.16
CA GLY A 112 -1.05 9.77 -1.16
C GLY A 112 -2.32 10.39 -0.62
N LEU A 113 -2.66 11.54 -1.18
CA LEU A 113 -3.87 12.30 -0.93
C LEU A 113 -4.37 12.80 -2.28
N ARG A 114 -5.65 12.60 -2.55
CA ARG A 114 -6.27 12.97 -3.82
C ARG A 114 -7.75 13.25 -3.61
N GLY A 115 -8.40 13.75 -4.66
CA GLY A 115 -9.82 14.07 -4.62
C GLY A 115 -10.12 15.16 -3.59
N LYS A 116 -11.32 15.10 -2.99
CA LYS A 116 -11.80 16.14 -2.09
C LYS A 116 -10.96 16.22 -0.82
N LEU A 117 -10.48 15.09 -0.31
CA LEU A 117 -9.59 15.09 0.84
C LEU A 117 -8.28 15.84 0.53
N GLY A 118 -7.69 15.62 -0.64
CA GLY A 118 -6.48 16.36 -1.06
C GLY A 118 -6.71 17.88 -1.16
N ASP A 119 -7.86 18.27 -1.72
CA ASP A 119 -8.24 19.68 -1.83
C ASP A 119 -8.46 20.31 -0.44
N ALA A 120 -9.23 19.65 0.44
CA ALA A 120 -9.51 20.15 1.79
C ALA A 120 -8.24 20.29 2.65
N ILE A 121 -7.29 19.36 2.52
CA ILE A 121 -5.98 19.45 3.18
C ILE A 121 -5.16 20.62 2.66
N SER A 122 -5.18 20.85 1.34
CA SER A 122 -4.50 22.00 0.72
C SER A 122 -5.11 23.33 1.17
N GLU A 123 -6.41 23.34 1.49
CA GLU A 123 -7.16 24.48 2.01
C GLU A 123 -7.01 24.68 3.53
N GLY A 124 -6.25 23.82 4.21
CA GLY A 124 -5.92 23.98 5.63
C GLY A 124 -6.97 23.46 6.61
N ILE A 125 -7.76 22.45 6.23
CA ILE A 125 -8.74 21.83 7.14
C ILE A 125 -8.10 21.25 8.42
N LEU A 126 -6.83 20.86 8.37
CA LEU A 126 -6.06 20.39 9.52
C LEU A 126 -5.06 21.45 10.01
N THR A 127 -5.00 21.63 11.33
CA THR A 127 -3.99 22.49 11.97
C THR A 127 -2.60 21.85 12.02
N LYS A 128 -2.54 20.51 12.11
CA LYS A 128 -1.29 19.75 12.03
C LYS A 128 -0.97 19.44 10.56
N PRO A 129 0.28 19.64 10.10
CA PRO A 129 0.69 19.20 8.77
C PRO A 129 0.47 17.69 8.60
N VAL A 130 -0.03 17.29 7.42
CA VAL A 130 -0.10 15.88 7.06
C VAL A 130 1.30 15.36 6.80
N ILE A 131 1.61 14.19 7.35
CA ILE A 131 2.91 13.54 7.14
C ILE A 131 2.82 12.58 5.96
N LEU A 132 3.46 12.94 4.86
CA LEU A 132 3.52 12.12 3.66
C LEU A 132 4.85 11.37 3.58
N ARG A 133 4.78 10.05 3.38
CA ARG A 133 5.96 9.17 3.26
C ARG A 133 5.85 8.29 2.01
N SER A 134 6.99 7.87 1.49
CA SER A 134 7.01 6.77 0.50
C SER A 134 6.53 5.47 1.13
N HIS A 135 6.28 4.44 0.32
CA HIS A 135 5.89 3.13 0.86
C HIS A 135 6.99 2.52 1.73
N GLY A 136 8.25 2.61 1.28
CA GLY A 136 9.42 2.25 2.08
C GLY A 136 9.59 3.13 3.32
N GLY A 137 9.37 4.44 3.18
CA GLY A 137 9.45 5.40 4.28
C GLY A 137 8.39 5.17 5.38
N ARG A 138 7.16 4.80 5.01
CA ARG A 138 6.12 4.41 5.98
C ARG A 138 6.51 3.14 6.71
N ALA A 139 6.98 2.11 5.98
CA ALA A 139 7.45 0.88 6.61
C ALA A 139 8.56 1.19 7.62
N ARG A 140 9.58 1.96 7.21
CA ARG A 140 10.66 2.43 8.09
C ARG A 140 10.14 3.14 9.34
N ALA A 141 9.20 4.08 9.18
CA ALA A 141 8.66 4.85 10.29
C ALA A 141 7.95 3.95 11.32
N ILE A 142 7.22 2.93 10.86
CA ILE A 142 6.56 1.96 11.75
C ILE A 142 7.60 1.06 12.46
N GLU A 143 8.56 0.50 11.71
CA GLU A 143 9.55 -0.42 12.26
C GLU A 143 10.50 0.25 13.27
N SER A 144 10.84 1.52 13.04
CA SER A 144 11.69 2.31 13.93
C SER A 144 10.96 2.86 15.16
N GLY A 145 9.62 2.85 15.16
CA GLY A 145 8.80 3.48 16.21
C GLY A 145 8.60 4.99 16.05
N GLU A 146 9.03 5.58 14.93
CA GLU A 146 8.67 6.97 14.57
C GLU A 146 7.15 7.11 14.48
N THR A 147 6.49 6.14 13.83
CA THR A 147 5.02 5.98 13.83
C THR A 147 4.67 4.78 14.72
N TYR A 148 4.11 5.05 15.90
CA TYR A 148 3.59 4.01 16.80
C TYR A 148 2.09 3.79 16.54
N ILE A 149 1.72 2.60 16.06
CA ILE A 149 0.32 2.25 15.78
C ILE A 149 -0.27 1.57 17.03
N ASN A 150 -1.28 2.20 17.65
CA ASN A 150 -1.99 1.61 18.78
C ASN A 150 -2.95 0.52 18.31
N VAL A 151 -3.74 0.79 17.26
CA VAL A 151 -4.71 -0.18 16.74
C VAL A 151 -4.68 -0.20 15.22
N ALA A 152 -4.36 -1.36 14.65
CA ALA A 152 -4.47 -1.61 13.22
C ALA A 152 -5.83 -2.23 12.90
N PHE A 153 -6.61 -1.57 12.04
CA PHE A 153 -7.87 -2.10 11.50
C PHE A 153 -7.62 -2.60 10.08
N LEU A 154 -7.54 -3.92 9.90
CA LEU A 154 -7.09 -4.53 8.65
C LEU A 154 -8.23 -5.31 8.00
N ALA A 155 -8.66 -4.85 6.83
CA ALA A 155 -9.69 -5.46 6.03
C ALA A 155 -9.12 -6.64 5.22
N VAL A 156 -9.58 -7.86 5.48
CA VAL A 156 -9.06 -9.07 4.83
C VAL A 156 -10.18 -9.81 4.13
N ALA A 157 -9.89 -10.37 2.95
CA ALA A 157 -10.89 -11.08 2.15
C ALA A 157 -11.41 -12.33 2.85
N SER A 158 -10.56 -13.00 3.64
CA SER A 158 -10.96 -14.10 4.52
C SER A 158 -10.15 -14.13 5.80
N SER A 159 -10.77 -14.63 6.88
CA SER A 159 -10.09 -15.00 8.13
C SER A 159 -10.74 -16.25 8.71
N ASP A 160 -9.97 -17.11 9.38
CA ASP A 160 -10.56 -18.04 10.34
C ASP A 160 -10.82 -17.36 11.69
N GLU A 161 -11.41 -18.11 12.63
CA GLU A 161 -11.77 -17.63 13.96
C GLU A 161 -10.58 -17.24 14.85
N MET A 162 -9.35 -17.61 14.47
CA MET A 162 -8.12 -17.34 15.23
C MET A 162 -7.28 -16.21 14.63
N GLY A 163 -7.63 -15.78 13.41
CA GLY A 163 -6.99 -14.66 12.72
C GLY A 163 -5.99 -15.06 11.64
N ASN A 164 -5.96 -16.32 11.18
CA ASN A 164 -5.22 -16.61 9.97
C ASN A 164 -6.00 -16.06 8.77
N ALA A 165 -5.39 -15.11 8.06
CA ALA A 165 -6.08 -14.32 7.05
C ALA A 165 -5.29 -14.13 5.78
N ASN A 166 -6.03 -13.88 4.68
CA ASN A 166 -5.46 -13.61 3.37
C ASN A 166 -6.40 -12.76 2.49
N GLY A 167 -5.87 -12.30 1.35
CA GLY A 167 -6.60 -11.50 0.36
C GLY A 167 -7.15 -12.30 -0.84
N TYR A 168 -7.17 -13.63 -0.79
CA TYR A 168 -7.39 -14.51 -1.97
C TYR A 168 -8.69 -15.29 -1.98
N ILE A 169 -9.32 -15.47 -0.81
CA ILE A 169 -10.53 -16.28 -0.63
C ILE A 169 -11.67 -15.37 -0.21
N GLY A 170 -12.84 -15.52 -0.85
CA GLY A 170 -14.04 -14.76 -0.53
C GLY A 170 -14.54 -13.94 -1.71
N LEU A 171 -15.49 -13.05 -1.43
CA LEU A 171 -16.09 -12.15 -2.43
C LEU A 171 -15.27 -10.87 -2.62
N SER A 172 -14.61 -10.43 -1.55
CA SER A 172 -13.88 -9.17 -1.47
C SER A 172 -12.37 -9.37 -1.59
N CYS A 173 -11.94 -10.18 -2.56
CA CYS A 173 -10.51 -10.46 -2.79
C CYS A 173 -9.76 -9.23 -3.27
N VAL A 174 -8.57 -9.01 -2.71
CA VAL A 174 -7.64 -7.92 -3.08
C VAL A 174 -6.27 -8.43 -3.53
N GLY A 175 -6.05 -9.75 -3.49
CA GLY A 175 -4.76 -10.36 -3.81
C GLY A 175 -3.76 -10.10 -2.71
N SER A 176 -2.59 -9.54 -3.06
CA SER A 176 -1.55 -9.20 -2.09
C SER A 176 -2.06 -8.24 -1.00
N LEU A 177 -1.66 -8.49 0.24
CA LEU A 177 -1.88 -7.67 1.43
C LEU A 177 -0.60 -6.94 1.86
N GLY A 178 0.37 -6.76 0.97
CA GLY A 178 1.73 -6.31 1.27
C GLY A 178 1.85 -5.10 2.22
N TYR A 179 0.97 -4.10 2.12
CA TYR A 179 0.97 -2.97 3.07
C TYR A 179 0.43 -3.33 4.47
N ALA A 180 -0.57 -4.20 4.55
CA ALA A 180 -1.21 -4.62 5.80
C ALA A 180 -0.28 -5.52 6.63
N LEU A 181 0.64 -6.23 5.98
CA LEU A 181 1.60 -7.10 6.65
C LEU A 181 2.50 -6.33 7.63
N VAL A 182 2.88 -5.09 7.28
CA VAL A 182 3.69 -4.24 8.17
C VAL A 182 2.86 -3.82 9.39
N ASP A 183 1.62 -3.39 9.18
CA ASP A 183 0.72 -2.99 10.26
C ASP A 183 0.46 -4.16 11.22
N ALA A 184 0.13 -5.35 10.69
CA ALA A 184 -0.09 -6.56 11.49
C ALA A 184 1.16 -6.96 12.30
N GLN A 185 2.36 -6.73 11.76
CA GLN A 185 3.59 -7.11 12.41
C GLN A 185 3.92 -6.24 13.63
N TYR A 186 3.61 -4.95 13.57
CA TYR A 186 4.15 -3.92 14.48
C TYR A 186 3.10 -3.12 15.27
N ALA A 187 1.81 -3.20 14.95
CA ALA A 187 0.78 -2.54 15.76
C ALA A 187 0.67 -3.18 17.16
N GLU A 188 0.32 -2.36 18.14
CA GLU A 188 0.09 -2.82 19.53
C GLU A 188 -1.13 -3.75 19.62
N LYS A 189 -2.21 -3.42 18.90
CA LYS A 189 -3.39 -4.25 18.74
C LYS A 189 -3.79 -4.37 17.27
N VAL A 190 -4.21 -5.56 16.85
CA VAL A 190 -4.65 -5.85 15.48
C VAL A 190 -6.06 -6.40 15.47
N VAL A 191 -6.95 -5.69 14.76
CA VAL A 191 -8.33 -6.08 14.51
C VAL A 191 -8.47 -6.42 13.04
N LEU A 192 -8.76 -7.69 12.74
CA LEU A 192 -9.13 -8.10 11.39
C LEU A 192 -10.63 -7.88 11.16
N ILE A 193 -10.96 -7.31 10.01
CA ILE A 193 -12.34 -7.08 9.56
C ILE A 193 -12.53 -7.88 8.28
N THR A 194 -13.50 -8.79 8.27
CA THR A 194 -13.76 -9.66 7.11
C THR A 194 -15.25 -9.79 6.86
N ASP A 195 -15.64 -9.98 5.59
CA ASP A 195 -16.99 -10.39 5.23
C ASP A 195 -17.13 -11.91 5.06
N ASN A 196 -16.02 -12.65 5.22
CA ASN A 196 -15.95 -14.08 5.01
C ASN A 196 -15.10 -14.77 6.09
N ILE A 197 -15.80 -15.43 7.03
CA ILE A 197 -15.18 -16.30 8.02
C ILE A 197 -15.09 -17.71 7.46
N VAL A 198 -13.89 -18.31 7.48
CA VAL A 198 -13.63 -19.68 7.00
C VAL A 198 -13.25 -20.62 8.15
N LEU A 199 -13.21 -21.92 7.86
CA LEU A 199 -12.80 -22.92 8.84
C LEU A 199 -11.30 -22.85 9.14
N TYR A 200 -10.94 -23.15 10.38
CA TYR A 200 -9.55 -23.23 10.82
C TYR A 200 -8.88 -24.53 10.32
N PRO A 201 -7.60 -24.50 9.88
CA PRO A 201 -6.81 -23.29 9.63
C PRO A 201 -7.11 -22.71 8.23
N ASN A 202 -7.27 -21.39 8.14
CA ASN A 202 -7.29 -20.71 6.85
C ASN A 202 -5.95 -20.89 6.12
N SER A 203 -5.98 -20.96 4.79
CA SER A 203 -4.79 -21.11 3.97
C SER A 203 -5.02 -20.55 2.55
N PRO A 204 -4.05 -19.82 1.96
CA PRO A 204 -2.74 -19.47 2.52
C PRO A 204 -2.84 -18.43 3.66
N ILE A 205 -1.76 -18.23 4.39
CA ILE A 205 -1.72 -17.34 5.56
C ILE A 205 -0.81 -16.15 5.26
N SER A 206 -1.42 -15.02 4.90
CA SER A 206 -0.72 -13.74 4.73
C SER A 206 -0.49 -13.10 6.09
N ILE A 207 -1.55 -12.99 6.90
CA ILE A 207 -1.50 -12.52 8.29
C ILE A 207 -1.73 -13.72 9.20
N PRO A 208 -0.75 -14.10 10.04
CA PRO A 208 -0.89 -15.27 10.91
C PRO A 208 -1.62 -14.91 12.21
N GLN A 209 -2.33 -15.89 12.79
CA GLN A 209 -3.05 -15.74 14.06
C GLN A 209 -2.21 -15.17 15.20
N ILE A 210 -0.89 -15.35 15.20
CA ILE A 210 0.00 -14.85 16.27
C ILE A 210 0.11 -13.32 16.28
N LYS A 211 -0.40 -12.65 15.25
CA LYS A 211 -0.40 -11.20 15.09
C LYS A 211 -1.77 -10.56 15.30
N VAL A 212 -2.80 -11.35 15.59
CA VAL A 212 -4.19 -10.87 15.60
C VAL A 212 -4.76 -10.93 17.01
N ASP A 213 -5.37 -9.84 17.45
CA ASP A 213 -6.06 -9.78 18.74
C ASP A 213 -7.53 -10.12 18.59
N TYR A 214 -8.19 -9.58 17.57
CA TYR A 214 -9.64 -9.73 17.33
C TYR A 214 -9.95 -9.96 15.85
N VAL A 215 -11.00 -10.73 15.57
CA VAL A 215 -11.58 -10.93 14.24
C VAL A 215 -13.03 -10.47 14.29
N VAL A 216 -13.46 -9.65 13.34
CA VAL A 216 -14.84 -9.16 13.27
C VAL A 216 -15.43 -9.47 11.91
N LYS A 217 -16.57 -10.16 11.91
CA LYS A 217 -17.36 -10.37 10.71
C LYS A 217 -18.25 -9.14 10.46
N VAL A 218 -18.23 -8.61 9.24
CA VAL A 218 -19.13 -7.56 8.77
C VAL A 218 -19.84 -8.02 7.50
N ASP A 219 -20.83 -7.25 7.02
CA ASP A 219 -21.55 -7.61 5.80
C ASP A 219 -20.72 -7.37 4.53
N LYS A 220 -19.90 -6.31 4.53
CA LYS A 220 -19.05 -5.92 3.40
C LYS A 220 -17.85 -5.11 3.87
N ILE A 221 -16.68 -5.48 3.37
CA ILE A 221 -15.42 -4.75 3.63
C ILE A 221 -15.01 -3.83 2.48
N GLY A 222 -15.45 -4.14 1.26
CA GLY A 222 -15.18 -3.31 0.10
C GLY A 222 -15.81 -3.83 -1.18
N ASP A 223 -15.45 -3.20 -2.30
CA ASP A 223 -15.92 -3.55 -3.63
C ASP A 223 -14.74 -3.96 -4.52
N ALA A 224 -14.56 -5.26 -4.73
CA ALA A 224 -13.48 -5.80 -5.54
C ALA A 224 -13.51 -5.32 -7.00
N LEU A 225 -14.70 -4.97 -7.53
CA LEU A 225 -14.84 -4.43 -8.89
C LEU A 225 -14.24 -3.02 -9.02
N LYS A 226 -14.02 -2.31 -7.90
CA LYS A 226 -13.40 -0.97 -7.85
C LYS A 226 -11.91 -1.00 -7.52
N ILE A 227 -11.29 -2.19 -7.50
CA ILE A 227 -9.84 -2.32 -7.38
C ILE A 227 -9.18 -1.81 -8.65
N ALA A 228 -9.67 -2.20 -9.84
CA ALA A 228 -9.16 -1.66 -11.08
C ALA A 228 -9.47 -0.15 -11.18
N SER A 229 -8.45 0.66 -11.44
CA SER A 229 -8.58 2.12 -11.64
C SER A 229 -8.66 2.45 -13.11
N GLY A 230 -9.29 3.59 -13.46
CA GLY A 230 -9.33 4.09 -14.85
C GLY A 230 -7.96 4.40 -15.46
N GLU A 231 -6.89 4.43 -14.66
CA GLU A 231 -5.50 4.54 -15.11
C GLU A 231 -5.04 3.29 -15.89
N ILE A 232 -5.60 2.12 -15.58
CA ILE A 232 -5.32 0.86 -16.26
C ILE A 232 -6.24 0.80 -17.47
N ARG A 233 -5.69 0.99 -18.66
CA ARG A 233 -6.46 1.00 -19.91
C ARG A 233 -5.75 0.27 -21.03
N PRO A 234 -6.49 -0.38 -21.95
CA PRO A 234 -5.89 -1.14 -23.04
C PRO A 234 -5.47 -0.28 -24.24
N PHE A 235 -5.82 1.02 -24.24
CA PHE A 235 -5.53 1.94 -25.34
C PHE A 235 -4.59 3.08 -24.92
N PHE A 236 -3.62 3.38 -25.77
CA PHE A 236 -2.60 4.40 -25.53
C PHE A 236 -2.68 5.51 -26.57
N GLN A 237 -2.48 6.75 -26.14
CA GLN A 237 -2.41 7.89 -27.03
C GLN A 237 -1.10 7.87 -27.84
N TYR A 238 -1.09 8.49 -29.01
CA TYR A 238 0.11 8.57 -29.85
C TYR A 238 1.34 9.12 -29.10
N LYS A 239 1.14 10.14 -28.26
CA LYS A 239 2.19 10.70 -27.39
C LYS A 239 2.77 9.64 -26.44
N GLU A 240 1.91 8.82 -25.83
CA GLU A 240 2.31 7.77 -24.89
C GLU A 240 3.09 6.66 -25.59
N ILE A 241 2.66 6.27 -26.79
CA ILE A 241 3.37 5.33 -27.66
C ILE A 241 4.77 5.87 -27.99
N LYS A 242 4.89 7.16 -28.32
CA LYS A 242 6.19 7.77 -28.65
C LYS A 242 7.15 7.79 -27.46
N ILE A 243 6.64 8.11 -26.27
CA ILE A 243 7.42 8.04 -25.03
C ILE A 243 7.84 6.60 -24.74
N ALA A 244 6.94 5.64 -24.87
CA ALA A 244 7.24 4.21 -24.70
C ALA A 244 8.32 3.72 -25.66
N GLN A 245 8.30 4.13 -26.93
CA GLN A 245 9.36 3.83 -27.89
C GLN A 245 10.73 4.36 -27.44
N ASN A 246 10.77 5.57 -26.87
CA ASN A 246 12.00 6.15 -26.33
C ASN A 246 12.50 5.37 -25.10
N ILE A 247 11.61 4.99 -24.19
CA ILE A 247 11.94 4.13 -23.03
C ILE A 247 12.59 2.82 -23.50
N ILE A 248 11.97 2.14 -24.48
CA ILE A 248 12.54 0.90 -25.04
C ILE A 248 13.88 1.13 -25.73
N LYS A 249 14.05 2.26 -26.42
CA LYS A 249 15.33 2.61 -27.02
C LYS A 249 16.41 2.75 -25.93
N ILE A 250 16.10 3.36 -24.79
CA ILE A 250 17.04 3.47 -23.67
C ILE A 250 17.39 2.08 -23.14
N ILE A 251 16.38 1.29 -22.73
CA ILE A 251 16.57 -0.05 -22.15
C ILE A 251 17.44 -0.95 -23.05
N LYS A 252 17.21 -0.93 -24.36
CA LYS A 252 17.99 -1.77 -25.29
C LYS A 252 19.47 -1.38 -25.43
N ASN A 253 19.81 -0.15 -25.09
CA ASN A 253 21.16 0.39 -25.26
C ASN A 253 21.91 0.52 -23.92
N THR A 254 21.34 0.01 -22.83
CA THR A 254 21.99 -0.07 -21.50
C THR A 254 22.54 -1.48 -21.23
N PRO A 255 23.62 -1.62 -20.45
CA PRO A 255 24.29 -2.90 -20.21
C PRO A 255 23.45 -3.90 -19.38
N TYR A 256 22.36 -3.44 -18.77
CA TYR A 256 21.51 -4.24 -17.90
C TYR A 256 20.43 -5.03 -18.67
N PHE A 257 20.18 -4.74 -19.95
CA PHE A 257 19.18 -5.49 -20.73
C PHE A 257 19.78 -6.79 -21.27
N LYS A 258 19.82 -7.79 -20.39
CA LYS A 258 20.37 -9.12 -20.63
C LYS A 258 19.54 -10.17 -19.90
N ASN A 259 19.79 -11.46 -20.17
CA ASN A 259 19.10 -12.53 -19.46
C ASN A 259 19.26 -12.38 -17.93
N GLY A 260 18.14 -12.48 -17.22
CA GLY A 260 18.08 -12.31 -15.77
C GLY A 260 17.83 -10.88 -15.30
N PHE A 261 17.59 -9.92 -16.19
CA PHE A 261 17.29 -8.54 -15.77
C PHE A 261 16.01 -8.45 -14.92
N SER A 262 15.88 -7.43 -14.10
CA SER A 262 14.72 -7.16 -13.26
C SER A 262 14.14 -5.77 -13.56
N PHE A 263 12.83 -5.62 -13.37
CA PHE A 263 12.19 -4.36 -13.72
C PHE A 263 10.86 -4.11 -13.01
N GLN A 264 10.53 -2.84 -12.91
CA GLN A 264 9.23 -2.35 -12.47
C GLN A 264 8.74 -1.30 -13.45
N THR A 265 7.44 -1.30 -13.71
CA THR A 265 6.76 -0.27 -14.52
C THR A 265 5.54 0.23 -13.77
N GLY A 266 5.20 1.51 -13.90
CA GLY A 266 3.87 2.03 -13.58
C GLY A 266 2.74 1.34 -14.36
N THR A 267 1.52 1.42 -13.83
CA THR A 267 0.33 0.67 -14.27
C THR A 267 -0.54 1.38 -15.30
N GLY A 268 -0.08 2.52 -15.87
CA GLY A 268 -0.82 3.28 -16.87
C GLY A 268 0.06 4.06 -17.85
N GLY A 269 -0.59 4.59 -18.89
CA GLY A 269 0.01 5.50 -19.88
C GLY A 269 1.27 4.97 -20.57
N ALA A 270 2.25 5.83 -20.79
CA ALA A 270 3.50 5.48 -21.48
C ALA A 270 4.30 4.40 -20.76
N SER A 271 4.23 4.34 -19.43
CA SER A 271 4.88 3.29 -18.65
C SER A 271 4.31 1.91 -18.98
N GLN A 272 2.99 1.74 -18.92
CA GLN A 272 2.34 0.49 -19.29
C GLN A 272 2.52 0.15 -20.78
N ALA A 273 2.51 1.14 -21.67
CA ALA A 273 2.80 0.92 -23.08
C ALA A 273 4.22 0.38 -23.31
N SER A 274 5.21 0.86 -22.54
CA SER A 274 6.58 0.37 -22.63
C SER A 274 6.70 -1.10 -22.25
N LEU A 275 5.96 -1.58 -21.24
CA LEU A 275 5.91 -3.00 -20.88
C LEU A 275 5.53 -3.89 -22.07
N LEU A 276 4.49 -3.51 -22.81
CA LEU A 276 4.00 -4.26 -23.96
C LEU A 276 5.03 -4.27 -25.11
N MET A 277 5.74 -3.15 -25.32
CA MET A 277 6.81 -3.09 -26.32
C MET A 277 8.08 -3.85 -25.87
N LEU A 278 8.36 -3.88 -24.57
CA LEU A 278 9.50 -4.61 -24.00
C LEU A 278 9.36 -6.10 -24.25
N LYS A 279 8.14 -6.64 -24.07
CA LYS A 279 7.78 -8.02 -24.40
C LYS A 279 8.25 -8.42 -25.80
N GLU A 280 8.01 -7.58 -26.82
CA GLU A 280 8.45 -7.88 -28.18
C GLU A 280 9.98 -7.95 -28.30
N GLN A 281 10.70 -7.10 -27.58
CA GLN A 281 12.17 -7.09 -27.60
C GLN A 281 12.74 -8.31 -26.89
N MET A 282 12.15 -8.70 -25.76
CA MET A 282 12.48 -9.91 -25.02
C MET A 282 12.34 -11.15 -25.90
N LEU A 283 11.23 -11.27 -26.63
CA LEU A 283 11.00 -12.37 -27.58
C LEU A 283 12.03 -12.37 -28.72
N LYS A 284 12.26 -11.22 -29.37
CA LYS A 284 13.20 -11.09 -30.50
C LYS A 284 14.64 -11.46 -30.14
N GLN A 285 15.05 -11.19 -28.90
CA GLN A 285 16.43 -11.39 -28.45
C GLN A 285 16.59 -12.62 -27.55
N ASN A 286 15.52 -13.39 -27.32
CA ASN A 286 15.47 -14.51 -26.38
C ASN A 286 16.01 -14.12 -24.99
N ILE A 287 15.56 -12.96 -24.50
CA ILE A 287 15.90 -12.42 -23.19
C ILE A 287 14.72 -12.63 -22.25
N LYS A 288 14.98 -13.13 -21.05
CA LYS A 288 14.01 -13.34 -19.98
C LYS A 288 14.40 -12.55 -18.75
N ALA A 289 13.42 -11.94 -18.11
CA ALA A 289 13.60 -11.25 -16.84
C ALA A 289 13.60 -12.26 -15.67
N SER A 290 14.41 -12.00 -14.66
CA SER A 290 14.40 -12.78 -13.42
C SER A 290 13.16 -12.49 -12.60
N PHE A 291 12.78 -11.22 -12.44
CA PHE A 291 11.54 -10.86 -11.78
C PHE A 291 10.97 -9.51 -12.23
N PHE A 292 9.67 -9.34 -12.01
CA PHE A 292 9.00 -8.05 -11.99
C PHE A 292 8.60 -7.71 -10.55
N LEU A 293 8.70 -6.43 -10.18
CA LEU A 293 8.39 -5.94 -8.83
C LEU A 293 7.27 -4.89 -8.83
N GLY A 294 6.48 -4.88 -7.76
CA GLY A 294 5.65 -3.74 -7.39
C GLY A 294 4.17 -4.06 -7.50
N GLY A 295 3.44 -3.15 -8.16
CA GLY A 295 2.01 -3.30 -8.40
C GLY A 295 1.70 -4.17 -9.61
N ILE A 296 1.08 -5.33 -9.40
CA ILE A 296 0.85 -6.29 -10.49
C ILE A 296 -0.52 -6.09 -11.13
N ILE A 297 -0.55 -6.02 -12.47
CA ILE A 297 -1.77 -6.11 -13.30
C ILE A 297 -1.70 -7.34 -14.20
N GLY A 298 -2.78 -7.64 -14.92
CA GLY A 298 -2.88 -8.78 -15.83
C GLY A 298 -1.75 -8.85 -16.85
N ALA A 299 -1.23 -7.72 -17.33
CA ALA A 299 -0.12 -7.69 -18.29
C ALA A 299 1.13 -8.41 -17.78
N GLN A 300 1.53 -8.22 -16.51
CA GLN A 300 2.68 -8.93 -15.96
C GLN A 300 2.37 -10.40 -15.69
N THR A 301 1.13 -10.74 -15.34
CA THR A 301 0.74 -12.15 -15.19
C THR A 301 0.85 -12.93 -16.50
N GLU A 302 0.57 -12.29 -17.64
CA GLU A 302 0.77 -12.91 -18.95
C GLU A 302 2.25 -13.11 -19.28
N LEU A 303 3.11 -12.16 -18.92
CA LEU A 303 4.57 -12.34 -19.07
C LEU A 303 5.10 -13.49 -18.21
N LEU A 304 4.54 -13.68 -17.01
CA LEU A 304 4.85 -14.82 -16.15
C LEU A 304 4.40 -16.15 -16.80
N LYS A 305 3.17 -16.21 -17.32
CA LYS A 305 2.63 -17.41 -18.00
C LYS A 305 3.44 -17.79 -19.25
N GLU A 306 3.90 -16.80 -20.01
CA GLU A 306 4.74 -17.00 -21.20
C GLU A 306 6.20 -17.33 -20.86
N GLY A 307 6.58 -17.30 -19.57
CA GLY A 307 7.95 -17.58 -19.13
C GLY A 307 8.96 -16.50 -19.56
N LEU A 308 8.47 -15.29 -19.85
CA LEU A 308 9.29 -14.11 -20.13
C LEU A 308 9.77 -13.44 -18.85
N VAL A 309 9.00 -13.57 -17.77
CA VAL A 309 9.36 -13.17 -16.40
C VAL A 309 9.33 -14.41 -15.53
N GLN A 310 10.38 -14.69 -14.76
CA GLN A 310 10.43 -15.90 -13.94
C GLN A 310 9.63 -15.78 -12.63
N LYS A 311 9.60 -14.60 -12.01
CA LYS A 311 8.86 -14.34 -10.78
C LYS A 311 8.16 -12.98 -10.77
N LEU A 312 7.01 -12.90 -10.12
CA LEU A 312 6.36 -11.64 -9.76
C LEU A 312 6.49 -11.44 -8.25
N LEU A 313 6.96 -10.28 -7.84
CA LEU A 313 7.04 -9.86 -6.44
C LEU A 313 5.97 -8.80 -6.21
N ASP A 314 4.86 -9.20 -5.60
CA ASP A 314 3.62 -8.43 -5.52
C ASP A 314 3.42 -7.83 -4.13
N VAL A 315 3.55 -6.51 -4.03
CA VAL A 315 3.21 -5.75 -2.81
C VAL A 315 1.74 -5.28 -2.82
N GLN A 316 1.10 -5.27 -3.99
CA GLN A 316 -0.29 -4.87 -4.21
C GLN A 316 -0.78 -5.33 -5.58
N SER A 317 -1.86 -6.12 -5.60
CA SER A 317 -2.52 -6.50 -6.85
C SER A 317 -3.47 -5.38 -7.32
N PHE A 318 -3.38 -4.98 -8.59
CA PHE A 318 -4.08 -3.81 -9.14
C PHE A 318 -5.33 -4.15 -9.98
N ASP A 319 -5.53 -5.42 -10.33
CA ASP A 319 -6.71 -5.91 -11.04
C ASP A 319 -7.05 -7.39 -10.70
N LEU A 320 -8.21 -7.85 -11.18
CA LEU A 320 -8.68 -9.21 -10.93
C LEU A 320 -7.76 -10.30 -11.51
N ALA A 321 -7.04 -10.02 -12.60
CA ALA A 321 -6.13 -10.97 -13.22
C ALA A 321 -4.89 -11.21 -12.35
N ALA A 322 -4.36 -10.15 -11.74
CA ALA A 322 -3.29 -10.24 -10.74
C ALA A 322 -3.75 -11.04 -9.51
N ILE A 323 -4.96 -10.76 -9.01
CA ILE A 323 -5.55 -11.46 -7.85
C ILE A 323 -5.69 -12.96 -8.13
N GLU A 324 -6.16 -13.34 -9.31
CA GLU A 324 -6.26 -14.76 -9.67
C GLU A 324 -4.88 -15.39 -9.84
N SER A 325 -3.93 -14.65 -10.43
CA SER A 325 -2.57 -15.15 -10.64
C SER A 325 -1.83 -15.42 -9.34
N ILE A 326 -1.91 -14.53 -8.35
CA ILE A 326 -1.20 -14.71 -7.07
C ILE A 326 -1.76 -15.89 -6.27
N LYS A 327 -3.05 -16.17 -6.44
CA LYS A 327 -3.71 -17.33 -5.83
C LYS A 327 -3.27 -18.66 -6.43
N GLN A 328 -3.01 -18.71 -7.73
CA GLN A 328 -2.80 -19.97 -8.46
C GLN A 328 -1.33 -20.26 -8.77
N ASN A 329 -0.46 -19.24 -8.84
CA ASN A 329 0.89 -19.38 -9.38
C ASN A 329 1.95 -19.22 -8.30
N ILE A 330 2.69 -20.30 -8.02
CA ILE A 330 3.77 -20.32 -7.01
C ILE A 330 4.92 -19.33 -7.31
N ASN A 331 5.06 -18.87 -8.55
CA ASN A 331 6.06 -17.86 -8.92
C ASN A 331 5.54 -16.42 -8.81
N HIS A 332 4.29 -16.24 -8.40
CA HIS A 332 3.71 -14.94 -8.05
C HIS A 332 3.67 -14.85 -6.52
N LEU A 333 4.60 -14.07 -5.95
CA LEU A 333 4.89 -14.05 -4.53
C LEU A 333 4.35 -12.77 -3.88
N GLU A 334 3.60 -12.93 -2.80
CA GLU A 334 3.25 -11.82 -1.92
C GLU A 334 4.47 -11.35 -1.12
N ILE A 335 4.69 -10.04 -1.07
CA ILE A 335 5.76 -9.42 -0.29
C ILE A 335 5.24 -8.24 0.53
N SER A 336 5.83 -8.02 1.71
CA SER A 336 5.47 -6.86 2.55
C SER A 336 6.02 -5.55 1.97
N ALA A 337 5.44 -4.42 2.36
CA ALA A 337 5.97 -3.10 2.01
C ALA A 337 7.40 -2.87 2.54
N SER A 338 7.78 -3.55 3.62
CA SER A 338 9.14 -3.51 4.15
C SER A 338 10.11 -4.29 3.25
N PHE A 339 9.74 -5.52 2.85
CA PHE A 339 10.51 -6.29 1.89
C PHE A 339 10.60 -5.57 0.53
N TYR A 340 9.53 -4.90 0.11
CA TYR A 340 9.47 -4.14 -1.12
C TYR A 340 10.51 -3.01 -1.15
N ALA A 341 10.45 -2.07 -0.20
CA ALA A 341 11.07 -0.75 -0.37
C ALA A 341 11.69 -0.13 0.89
N ASN A 342 11.72 -0.81 2.05
CA ASN A 342 12.26 -0.19 3.26
C ASN A 342 13.79 -0.16 3.26
N ALA A 343 14.36 1.04 3.04
CA ALA A 343 15.80 1.26 2.97
C ALA A 343 16.57 1.04 4.29
N HIS A 344 15.89 0.86 5.42
CA HIS A 344 16.53 0.69 6.74
C HIS A 344 16.45 -0.75 7.26
N THR A 345 16.18 -1.72 6.39
CA THR A 345 16.27 -3.16 6.71
C THR A 345 17.62 -3.72 6.27
N LYS A 346 17.78 -5.05 6.36
CA LYS A 346 18.99 -5.73 5.85
C LYS A 346 19.13 -5.63 4.33
N ASP A 347 18.02 -5.54 3.60
CA ASP A 347 17.92 -5.21 2.18
C ASP A 347 16.44 -5.13 1.78
N CYS A 348 16.13 -4.51 0.64
CA CYS A 348 14.80 -4.48 0.05
C CYS A 348 14.82 -4.81 -1.45
N ALA A 349 13.67 -5.25 -1.98
CA ALA A 349 13.55 -5.72 -3.36
C ALA A 349 13.81 -4.62 -4.40
N THR A 350 13.52 -3.35 -4.08
CA THR A 350 13.83 -2.22 -4.98
C THR A 350 15.33 -2.12 -5.25
N ASN A 351 16.21 -2.48 -4.32
CA ASN A 351 17.67 -2.48 -4.52
C ASN A 351 18.18 -3.58 -5.46
N LYS A 352 17.27 -4.43 -5.96
CA LYS A 352 17.56 -5.48 -6.93
C LYS A 352 16.99 -5.17 -8.32
N LEU A 353 16.50 -3.96 -8.55
CA LEU A 353 15.94 -3.54 -9.83
C LEU A 353 17.02 -3.08 -10.81
N ASP A 354 17.02 -3.60 -12.04
CA ASP A 354 17.79 -3.00 -13.12
C ASP A 354 17.05 -1.78 -13.70
N TYR A 355 15.72 -1.85 -13.83
CA TYR A 355 14.92 -0.77 -14.43
C TYR A 355 13.70 -0.39 -13.60
N GLY A 356 13.52 0.91 -13.36
CA GLY A 356 12.33 1.49 -12.76
C GLY A 356 11.66 2.50 -13.69
N VAL A 357 10.60 2.12 -14.40
CA VAL A 357 9.88 3.05 -15.29
C VAL A 357 8.78 3.78 -14.52
N LEU A 358 9.01 5.06 -14.22
CA LEU A 358 8.15 5.91 -13.40
C LEU A 358 7.46 7.02 -14.22
N SER A 359 6.48 7.68 -13.61
CA SER A 359 5.79 8.85 -14.15
C SER A 359 5.85 10.04 -13.20
N ALA A 360 5.78 11.25 -13.74
CA ALA A 360 5.84 12.49 -12.99
C ALA A 360 4.68 13.42 -13.40
N LEU A 361 4.25 14.28 -12.47
CA LEU A 361 3.42 15.44 -12.79
C LEU A 361 4.30 16.54 -13.42
N GLU A 362 5.45 16.80 -12.79
CA GLU A 362 6.44 17.79 -13.24
C GLU A 362 7.85 17.27 -12.95
N VAL A 363 8.81 17.68 -13.79
CA VAL A 363 10.25 17.41 -13.59
C VAL A 363 11.01 18.69 -13.91
N ASP A 364 11.90 19.11 -13.03
CA ASP A 364 12.74 20.29 -13.25
C ASP A 364 14.07 19.95 -13.97
N ILE A 365 14.86 20.97 -14.30
CA ILE A 365 16.15 20.81 -15.00
C ILE A 365 17.23 20.11 -14.15
N ASN A 366 16.99 19.96 -12.84
CA ASN A 366 17.85 19.25 -11.91
C ASN A 366 17.37 17.80 -11.69
N PHE A 367 16.38 17.35 -12.46
CA PHE A 367 15.77 16.03 -12.35
C PHE A 367 15.01 15.78 -11.02
N ASN A 368 14.62 16.84 -10.31
CA ASN A 368 13.65 16.67 -9.21
C ASN A 368 12.28 16.36 -9.80
N SER A 369 11.65 15.28 -9.31
CA SER A 369 10.33 14.83 -9.76
C SER A 369 9.25 15.18 -8.74
N ASN A 370 8.19 15.86 -9.20
CA ASN A 370 6.97 16.10 -8.43
C ASN A 370 5.89 15.11 -8.85
N VAL A 371 5.38 14.35 -7.89
CA VAL A 371 4.26 13.40 -8.05
C VAL A 371 3.10 13.67 -7.10
N LEU A 372 3.15 14.78 -6.36
CA LEU A 372 2.23 15.05 -5.27
C LEU A 372 1.29 16.21 -5.57
N THR A 373 1.82 17.35 -6.03
CA THR A 373 1.05 18.58 -6.22
C THR A 373 0.81 18.83 -7.71
N GLY A 374 -0.41 19.23 -8.06
CA GLY A 374 -0.73 19.65 -9.42
C GLY A 374 -0.24 21.07 -9.71
N ALA A 375 -0.37 21.51 -10.97
CA ALA A 375 0.05 22.85 -11.41
C ALA A 375 -0.63 24.01 -10.67
N ASN A 376 -1.77 23.75 -10.00
CA ASN A 376 -2.46 24.73 -9.15
C ASN A 376 -1.96 24.73 -7.69
N GLY A 377 -0.92 23.97 -7.36
CA GLY A 377 -0.35 23.83 -6.01
C GLY A 377 -1.13 22.90 -5.08
N TYR A 378 -2.28 22.37 -5.50
CA TYR A 378 -3.09 21.48 -4.68
C TYR A 378 -2.55 20.05 -4.69
N ILE A 379 -2.70 19.36 -3.57
CA ILE A 379 -2.33 17.95 -3.43
C ILE A 379 -3.31 17.09 -4.26
N ARG A 380 -2.77 16.37 -5.25
CA ARG A 380 -3.55 15.54 -6.18
C ARG A 380 -2.95 14.16 -6.46
N GLY A 381 -1.80 13.85 -5.88
CA GLY A 381 -1.04 12.65 -6.20
C GLY A 381 -0.63 11.82 -5.00
N ALA A 382 0.39 11.00 -5.21
CA ALA A 382 0.93 10.10 -4.19
C ALA A 382 2.44 9.98 -4.37
N ILE A 383 3.16 9.96 -3.24
CA ILE A 383 4.59 9.64 -3.23
C ILE A 383 4.78 8.18 -3.67
N GLY A 384 3.93 7.29 -3.14
CA GLY A 384 3.97 5.87 -3.44
C GLY A 384 5.34 5.25 -3.20
N GLY A 385 5.72 4.30 -4.04
CA GLY A 385 7.08 3.78 -4.12
C GLY A 385 7.98 4.55 -5.08
N HIS A 386 7.56 5.74 -5.57
CA HIS A 386 8.31 6.46 -6.62
C HIS A 386 9.76 6.74 -6.21
N PRO A 387 10.06 7.41 -5.08
CA PRO A 387 11.45 7.65 -4.69
C PRO A 387 12.18 6.36 -4.30
N ASP A 388 11.45 5.34 -3.79
CA ASP A 388 12.06 4.07 -3.37
C ASP A 388 12.60 3.30 -4.57
N VAL A 389 11.82 3.22 -5.64
CA VAL A 389 12.19 2.58 -6.91
C VAL A 389 13.27 3.39 -7.61
N ALA A 390 13.11 4.72 -7.68
CA ALA A 390 14.09 5.59 -8.33
C ALA A 390 15.48 5.47 -7.70
N TYR A 391 15.54 5.36 -6.37
CA TYR A 391 16.81 5.17 -5.67
C TYR A 391 17.37 3.75 -5.84
N GLY A 392 16.51 2.73 -5.77
CA GLY A 392 16.95 1.33 -5.78
C GLY A 392 17.32 0.77 -7.17
N SER A 393 16.82 1.37 -8.24
CA SER A 393 17.05 0.87 -9.60
C SER A 393 18.35 1.37 -10.22
N GLU A 394 19.00 0.54 -11.03
CA GLU A 394 20.18 0.94 -11.81
C GLU A 394 19.87 2.04 -12.84
N VAL A 395 18.67 2.00 -13.45
CA VAL A 395 18.18 3.00 -14.40
C VAL A 395 16.72 3.34 -14.10
N THR A 396 16.41 4.63 -13.93
CA THR A 396 15.05 5.17 -13.76
C THR A 396 14.64 6.04 -14.93
#